data_AF-A0A3P7L960-F1
#
_entry.id   AF-A0A3P7L960-F1
#
_cell.length_a   1.000
_cell.length_b   1.000
_cell.length_c   1.000
_cell.angle_alpha   90.00
_cell.angle_beta   90.00
_cell.angle_gamma   90.00
#
_symmetry.space_group_name_H-M   'P 1'
#
loop_
_entity.id
_entity.type
_entity.pdbx_description
1 polymer ?
#
loop_
_entity_poly.entity_id
_entity_poly.type
_entity_poly.pdbx_seq_one_letter_code
_entity_poly.pdbx_strand_id
1 'polypeptide(L)'
;MHLSIIDGLSYLHNSAKILHGNLTPASIFVTTSRLWKIGGFSFAVAAKEPVVVKDCYPCFPWTKKLPPILQPDLDFLAPEYLAPNQQTVSSSADVFSLGVLICWIYAGGKRLIDAKNNLETHAIICGQLNEALNCISEELGANLRESMGKVLSLDVEIRPTVQLLALIKHFDDPALSALRQLDDITQVFDPSQKAHFLGQTLLSALPVIPENLWFSRVLPRFNEQLFDSHELFSALAKPLFFMLDHCESHNIHKLKIWMRKLLDHTTQKSVS
;
A
#
# COMPACT_ATOMS: atom_id res chain seq x y z
N MET A 1 3.05 -3.22 4.98
CA MET A 1 3.17 -2.10 4.03
C MET A 1 2.30 -2.46 2.84
N HIS A 2 1.08 -1.97 2.86
CA HIS A 2 -0.01 -2.64 2.16
C HIS A 2 -0.35 -1.92 0.87
N LEU A 3 -0.63 -2.69 -0.17
CA LEU A 3 -1.26 -2.38 -1.46
C LEU A 3 -1.80 -0.97 -1.72
N SER A 4 -2.34 -0.22 -0.76
CA SER A 4 -2.75 1.18 -0.89
C SER A 4 -1.71 2.11 -1.54
N ILE A 5 -0.40 1.94 -1.28
CA ILE A 5 0.64 2.72 -1.99
C ILE A 5 0.70 2.30 -3.47
N ILE A 6 0.65 1.00 -3.73
CA ILE A 6 0.64 0.43 -5.09
C ILE A 6 -0.62 0.90 -5.84
N ASP A 7 -1.78 0.84 -5.21
CA ASP A 7 -3.07 1.30 -5.76
C ASP A 7 -3.04 2.81 -6.03
N GLY A 8 -2.50 3.60 -5.09
CA GLY A 8 -2.35 5.04 -5.24
C GLY A 8 -1.40 5.42 -6.39
N LEU A 9 -0.26 4.74 -6.48
CA LEU A 9 0.69 4.96 -7.57
C LEU A 9 0.14 4.49 -8.92
N SER A 10 -0.60 3.37 -8.93
CA SER A 10 -1.35 2.89 -10.09
C SER A 10 -2.36 3.93 -10.57
N TYR A 11 -3.10 4.58 -9.65
CA TYR A 11 -4.00 5.67 -10.00
C TYR A 11 -3.24 6.85 -10.64
N LEU A 12 -2.09 7.25 -10.08
CA LEU A 12 -1.28 8.34 -10.63
C LEU A 12 -0.87 8.06 -12.08
N HIS A 13 -0.34 6.88 -12.37
CA HIS A 13 0.15 6.53 -13.71
C HIS A 13 -1.00 6.29 -14.71
N ASN A 14 -2.05 5.59 -14.28
CA ASN A 14 -3.08 5.11 -15.20
C ASN A 14 -4.23 6.09 -15.40
N SER A 15 -4.67 6.74 -14.32
CA SER A 15 -5.83 7.63 -14.33
C SER A 15 -5.41 9.10 -14.41
N ALA A 16 -4.51 9.54 -13.54
CA ALA A 16 -4.13 10.96 -13.46
C ALA A 16 -3.08 11.37 -14.50
N LYS A 17 -2.35 10.41 -15.08
CA LYS A 17 -1.20 10.65 -15.98
C LYS A 17 -0.13 11.55 -15.34
N ILE A 18 0.19 11.25 -14.09
CA ILE A 18 1.18 11.95 -13.28
C ILE A 18 2.28 10.96 -12.88
N LEU A 19 3.54 11.37 -13.06
CA LEU A 19 4.70 10.76 -12.44
C LEU A 19 5.00 11.50 -11.14
N HIS A 20 5.19 10.78 -10.04
CA HIS A 20 5.51 11.38 -8.74
C HIS A 20 6.94 11.94 -8.70
N GLY A 21 7.92 11.19 -9.23
CA GLY A 21 9.29 11.65 -9.47
C GLY A 21 10.15 11.87 -8.23
N ASN A 22 9.67 11.53 -7.04
CA ASN A 22 10.40 11.63 -5.77
C ASN A 22 9.72 10.81 -4.65
N LEU A 23 9.43 9.55 -4.93
CA LEU A 23 8.75 8.66 -3.97
C LEU A 23 9.76 8.22 -2.90
N THR A 24 9.68 8.84 -1.73
CA THR A 24 10.58 8.68 -0.58
C THR A 24 9.79 8.41 0.71
N PRO A 25 10.42 7.99 1.83
CA PRO A 25 9.70 7.86 3.10
C PRO A 25 8.97 9.14 3.53
N ALA A 26 9.51 10.31 3.21
CA ALA A 26 8.89 11.61 3.49
C ALA A 26 7.61 11.89 2.67
N SER A 27 7.44 11.20 1.54
CA SER A 27 6.24 11.28 0.70
C SER A 27 5.10 10.36 1.18
N ILE A 28 5.35 9.51 2.20
CA ILE A 28 4.39 8.54 2.69
C ILE A 28 3.82 8.97 4.04
N PHE A 29 2.51 9.15 4.08
CA PHE A 29 1.79 9.58 5.28
C PHE A 29 0.93 8.44 5.81
N VAL A 30 0.90 8.28 7.14
CA VAL A 30 0.03 7.32 7.82
C VAL A 30 -1.04 8.09 8.59
N THR A 31 -2.31 7.87 8.25
CA THR A 31 -3.44 8.51 8.93
C THR A 31 -3.64 7.93 10.33
N THR A 32 -4.43 8.62 11.17
CA THR A 32 -4.90 8.10 12.46
C THR A 32 -5.67 6.78 12.31
N SER A 33 -6.38 6.60 11.20
CA SER A 33 -7.05 5.36 10.80
C SER A 33 -6.12 4.29 10.20
N ARG A 34 -4.80 4.47 10.31
CA ARG A 34 -3.76 3.54 9.83
C ARG A 34 -3.77 3.30 8.31
N LEU A 35 -4.30 4.25 7.55
CA LEU A 35 -4.24 4.24 6.08
C LEU A 35 -2.96 4.92 5.62
N TRP A 36 -2.36 4.36 4.56
CA TRP A 36 -1.15 4.89 3.95
C TRP A 36 -1.53 5.74 2.75
N LYS A 37 -0.98 6.96 2.66
CA LYS A 37 -1.26 7.93 1.61
C LYS A 37 0.02 8.46 0.99
N ILE A 38 -0.02 8.70 -0.32
CA ILE A 38 1.05 9.35 -1.07
C ILE A 38 0.81 10.86 -1.04
N GLY A 39 1.84 11.63 -0.68
CA GLY A 39 1.89 13.09 -0.72
C GLY A 39 3.26 13.56 -1.24
N GLY A 40 3.60 14.85 -1.12
CA GLY A 40 4.94 15.32 -1.55
C GLY A 40 5.13 15.48 -3.06
N PHE A 41 4.12 16.03 -3.75
CA PHE A 41 4.08 16.22 -5.21
C PHE A 41 4.93 17.39 -5.75
N SER A 42 5.90 17.90 -4.99
CA SER A 42 6.71 19.06 -5.38
C SER A 42 7.55 18.83 -6.66
N PHE A 43 7.87 17.57 -6.96
CA PHE A 43 8.62 17.16 -8.16
C PHE A 43 7.76 16.38 -9.16
N ALA A 44 6.45 16.30 -8.92
CA ALA A 44 5.57 15.53 -9.77
C ALA A 44 5.35 16.25 -11.10
N VAL A 45 5.21 15.47 -12.17
CA VAL A 45 5.07 15.96 -13.53
C VAL A 45 3.94 15.24 -14.25
N ALA A 46 3.19 15.97 -15.06
CA ALA A 46 2.18 15.38 -15.93
C ALA A 46 2.83 14.84 -17.22
N ALA A 47 2.19 13.85 -17.83
CA ALA A 47 2.57 13.38 -19.16
C ALA A 47 2.49 14.53 -20.18
N LYS A 48 3.42 14.59 -21.12
CA LYS A 48 3.35 15.57 -22.22
C LYS A 48 2.28 15.11 -23.24
N GLU A 49 1.31 15.97 -23.56
CA GLU A 49 0.45 15.82 -24.74
C GLU A 49 0.99 16.67 -25.91
N PRO A 50 0.83 16.26 -27.18
CA PRO A 50 0.42 14.94 -27.69
C PRO A 50 1.68 14.14 -28.04
N VAL A 51 2.27 13.40 -27.09
CA VAL A 51 3.46 12.62 -27.40
C VAL A 51 3.05 11.33 -28.13
N VAL A 52 3.71 11.05 -29.25
CA VAL A 52 3.61 9.82 -30.05
C VAL A 52 3.88 8.56 -29.21
N VAL A 53 4.64 8.72 -28.13
CA VAL A 53 4.97 7.71 -27.12
C VAL A 53 4.10 7.91 -25.87
N LYS A 54 3.17 6.98 -25.66
CA LYS A 54 2.39 6.87 -24.43
C LYS A 54 3.32 6.65 -23.23
N ASP A 55 3.02 7.26 -22.08
CA ASP A 55 3.75 7.10 -20.82
C ASP A 55 5.16 7.74 -20.80
N CYS A 56 5.24 9.00 -21.22
CA CYS A 56 6.48 9.77 -21.28
C CYS A 56 6.34 11.09 -20.50
N TYR A 57 7.20 11.27 -19.50
CA TYR A 57 7.16 12.38 -18.54
C TYR A 57 8.46 13.18 -18.59
N PRO A 58 8.43 14.51 -18.45
CA PRO A 58 9.65 15.30 -18.41
C PRO A 58 10.49 14.96 -17.18
N CYS A 59 11.80 14.79 -17.35
CA CYS A 59 12.73 14.66 -16.24
C CYS A 59 13.75 15.81 -16.26
N PHE A 60 14.23 16.17 -15.07
CA PHE A 60 15.23 17.21 -14.90
C PHE A 60 16.55 16.58 -14.43
N PRO A 61 17.68 16.91 -15.05
CA PRO A 61 18.96 16.30 -14.70
C PRO A 61 19.39 16.73 -13.30
N TRP A 62 19.82 15.77 -12.50
CA TRP A 62 20.39 16.03 -11.18
C TRP A 62 21.78 16.68 -11.34
N THR A 63 22.07 17.73 -10.56
CA THR A 63 23.32 18.49 -10.67
C THR A 63 23.89 18.89 -9.31
N LYS A 64 25.23 18.84 -9.21
CA LYS A 64 25.98 19.36 -8.05
C LYS A 64 25.90 20.89 -7.92
N LYS A 65 25.37 21.59 -8.93
CA LYS A 65 25.20 23.06 -8.92
C LYS A 65 24.00 23.54 -8.11
N LEU A 66 23.05 22.64 -7.81
CA LEU A 66 21.85 22.94 -7.04
C LEU A 66 21.95 22.26 -5.66
N PRO A 67 21.42 22.89 -4.60
CA PRO A 67 21.26 22.23 -3.31
C PRO A 67 20.46 20.92 -3.44
N PRO A 68 20.82 19.84 -2.71
CA PRO A 68 20.09 18.57 -2.78
C PRO A 68 18.60 18.68 -2.48
N ILE A 69 18.22 19.56 -1.54
CA ILE A 69 16.81 19.77 -1.15
C ILE A 69 15.92 20.31 -2.28
N LEU A 70 16.50 20.91 -3.32
CA LEU A 70 15.77 21.44 -4.48
C LEU A 70 15.70 20.42 -5.63
N GLN A 71 16.10 19.18 -5.38
CA GLN A 71 16.15 18.10 -6.36
C GLN A 71 15.53 16.84 -5.75
N PRO A 72 15.08 15.88 -6.59
CA PRO A 72 14.68 14.57 -6.10
C PRO A 72 15.79 13.91 -5.28
N ASP A 73 15.39 13.12 -4.28
CA ASP A 73 16.31 12.40 -3.41
C ASP A 73 17.06 11.33 -4.21
N LEU A 74 18.39 11.50 -4.31
CA LEU A 74 19.24 10.65 -5.12
C LEU A 74 19.19 9.19 -4.65
N ASP A 75 18.99 8.94 -3.36
CA ASP A 75 18.96 7.58 -2.79
C ASP A 75 17.71 6.79 -3.24
N PHE A 76 16.67 7.46 -3.75
CA PHE A 76 15.44 6.82 -4.26
C PHE A 76 15.27 7.01 -5.77
N LEU A 77 16.08 7.86 -6.41
CA LEU A 77 15.94 8.21 -7.81
C LEU A 77 16.39 7.06 -8.73
N ALA A 78 15.58 6.78 -9.75
CA ALA A 78 15.89 5.76 -10.74
C ALA A 78 17.12 6.17 -11.60
N PRO A 79 18.03 5.24 -11.91
CA PRO A 79 19.31 5.57 -12.55
C PRO A 79 19.17 6.17 -13.95
N GLU A 80 18.09 5.87 -14.67
CA GLU A 80 17.83 6.44 -15.99
C GLU A 80 17.60 7.96 -15.97
N TYR A 81 17.22 8.55 -14.84
CA TYR A 81 17.19 10.02 -14.69
C TYR A 81 18.55 10.68 -14.91
N LEU A 82 19.62 9.92 -14.66
CA LEU A 82 21.00 10.39 -14.67
C LEU A 82 21.70 10.08 -16.00
N ALA A 83 21.00 9.45 -16.94
CA ALA A 83 21.56 9.13 -18.25
C ALA A 83 21.91 10.41 -19.03
N PRO A 84 23.03 10.41 -19.79
CA PRO A 84 23.43 11.57 -20.58
C PRO A 84 22.33 12.00 -21.56
N ASN A 85 22.01 13.29 -21.59
CA ASN A 85 20.98 13.88 -22.45
C ASN A 85 19.55 13.34 -22.23
N GLN A 86 19.27 12.71 -21.08
CA GLN A 86 17.91 12.28 -20.75
C GLN A 86 17.00 13.50 -20.53
N GLN A 87 15.89 13.56 -21.26
CA GLN A 87 14.88 14.62 -21.12
C GLN A 87 13.54 14.11 -20.63
N THR A 88 13.33 12.79 -20.69
CA THR A 88 12.06 12.17 -20.31
C THR A 88 12.26 10.81 -19.67
N VAL A 89 11.34 10.37 -18.82
CA VAL A 89 11.29 9.02 -18.24
C VAL A 89 9.87 8.45 -18.37
N SER A 90 9.72 7.15 -18.12
CA SER A 90 8.41 6.49 -18.04
C SER A 90 7.97 6.30 -16.59
N SER A 91 6.76 5.76 -16.38
CA SER A 91 6.25 5.39 -15.06
C SER A 91 7.14 4.36 -14.32
N SER A 92 7.98 3.62 -15.05
CA SER A 92 8.95 2.67 -14.51
C SER A 92 9.99 3.31 -13.56
N ALA A 93 10.16 4.62 -13.59
CA ALA A 93 11.05 5.32 -12.68
C ALA A 93 10.45 5.46 -11.26
N ASP A 94 9.14 5.67 -11.16
CA ASP A 94 8.41 5.60 -9.89
C ASP A 94 8.35 4.15 -9.37
N VAL A 95 8.28 3.16 -10.27
CA VAL A 95 8.37 1.73 -9.90
C VAL A 95 9.69 1.41 -9.21
N PHE A 96 10.81 1.90 -9.75
CA PHE A 96 12.12 1.75 -9.10
C PHE A 96 12.13 2.40 -7.71
N SER A 97 11.66 3.65 -7.63
CA SER A 97 11.60 4.40 -6.36
C SER A 97 10.75 3.67 -5.32
N LEU A 98 9.62 3.08 -5.73
CA LEU A 98 8.77 2.24 -4.89
C LEU A 98 9.52 0.98 -4.43
N GLY A 99 10.30 0.33 -5.30
CA GLY A 99 11.14 -0.82 -4.92
C GLY A 99 12.16 -0.48 -3.84
N VAL A 100 12.83 0.67 -3.97
CA VAL A 100 13.80 1.14 -2.96
C VAL A 100 13.07 1.43 -1.64
N LEU A 101 11.91 2.09 -1.69
CA LEU A 101 11.07 2.34 -0.52
C LEU A 101 10.61 1.05 0.16
N ILE A 102 10.21 0.04 -0.61
CA ILE A 102 9.84 -1.28 -0.09
C ILE A 102 11.01 -1.88 0.67
N CYS A 103 12.19 -1.91 0.04
CA CYS A 103 13.41 -2.45 0.67
C CYS A 103 13.78 -1.68 1.94
N TRP A 104 13.66 -0.35 1.93
CA TRP A 104 13.91 0.50 3.11
C TRP A 104 13.00 0.14 4.28
N ILE A 105 11.72 -0.15 4.02
CA ILE A 105 10.76 -0.55 5.06
C ILE A 105 11.12 -1.93 5.63
N TYR A 106 11.40 -2.92 4.78
CA TYR A 106 11.77 -4.28 5.24
C TYR A 106 13.12 -4.32 5.95
N ALA A 107 14.07 -3.47 5.55
CA ALA A 107 15.37 -3.36 6.19
C ALA A 107 15.35 -2.52 7.49
N GLY A 108 14.18 -2.18 8.02
CA GLY A 108 14.05 -1.43 9.27
C GLY A 108 14.59 0.00 9.19
N GLY A 109 14.49 0.64 8.02
CA GLY A 109 14.95 1.99 7.78
C GLY A 109 16.41 2.12 7.33
N LYS A 110 17.12 0.99 7.14
CA LYS A 110 18.45 0.98 6.51
C LYS A 110 18.31 1.32 5.03
N ARG A 111 19.16 2.22 4.54
CA ARG A 111 19.18 2.64 3.15
C ARG A 111 19.80 1.56 2.28
N LEU A 112 19.09 1.17 1.22
CA LEU A 112 19.63 0.27 0.20
C LEU A 112 20.66 1.01 -0.69
N ILE A 113 20.38 2.29 -0.97
CA ILE A 113 21.27 3.22 -1.67
C ILE A 113 21.60 4.35 -0.71
N ASP A 114 22.89 4.56 -0.45
CA ASP A 114 23.40 5.71 0.32
C ASP A 114 24.44 6.44 -0.52
N ALA A 115 23.96 7.16 -1.54
CA ALA A 115 24.78 7.85 -2.52
C ALA A 115 25.41 9.13 -1.95
N LYS A 116 24.92 9.63 -0.80
CA LYS A 116 25.38 10.87 -0.16
C LYS A 116 25.44 12.05 -1.14
N ASN A 117 24.44 12.15 -2.01
CA ASN A 117 24.33 13.17 -3.06
C ASN A 117 25.51 13.15 -4.07
N ASN A 118 26.16 12.00 -4.28
CA ASN A 118 27.20 11.81 -5.27
C ASN A 118 26.73 10.86 -6.39
N LEU A 119 26.76 11.36 -7.64
CA LEU A 119 26.30 10.64 -8.83
C LEU A 119 27.15 9.39 -9.15
N GLU A 120 28.46 9.44 -8.95
CA GLU A 120 29.34 8.28 -9.20
C GLU A 120 29.04 7.16 -8.20
N THR A 121 28.82 7.52 -6.94
CA THR A 121 28.48 6.58 -5.85
C THR A 121 27.12 5.95 -6.09
N HIS A 122 26.12 6.75 -6.50
CA HIS A 122 24.80 6.26 -6.90
C HIS A 122 24.90 5.22 -8.01
N ALA A 123 25.65 5.51 -9.08
CA ALA A 123 25.82 4.60 -10.20
C ALA A 123 26.50 3.27 -9.79
N ILE A 124 27.53 3.34 -8.94
CA ILE A 124 28.22 2.14 -8.43
C ILE A 124 27.27 1.28 -7.60
N ILE A 125 26.52 1.87 -6.66
CA ILE A 125 25.59 1.12 -5.81
C ILE A 125 24.44 0.54 -6.65
N CYS A 126 23.92 1.29 -7.61
CA CYS A 126 22.89 0.80 -8.53
C CYS A 126 23.37 -0.44 -9.31
N GLY A 127 24.66 -0.51 -9.67
CA GLY A 127 25.28 -1.68 -10.28
C GLY A 127 25.38 -2.92 -9.36
N GLN A 128 25.14 -2.77 -8.05
CA GLN A 128 25.29 -3.80 -7.02
C GLN A 128 23.98 -4.07 -6.24
N LEU A 129 22.83 -3.68 -6.81
CA LEU A 129 21.54 -3.80 -6.12
C LEU A 129 21.14 -5.25 -5.85
N ASN A 130 21.55 -6.19 -6.68
CA ASN A 130 21.23 -7.61 -6.47
C ASN A 130 21.98 -8.18 -5.25
N GLU A 131 23.23 -7.76 -5.05
CA GLU A 131 24.02 -8.07 -3.85
C GLU A 131 23.39 -7.42 -2.62
N ALA A 132 22.99 -6.15 -2.71
CA ALA A 132 22.32 -5.45 -1.61
C ALA A 132 20.99 -6.11 -1.23
N LEU A 133 20.20 -6.58 -2.21
CA LEU A 133 18.98 -7.35 -1.98
C LEU A 133 19.25 -8.70 -1.29
N ASN A 134 20.38 -9.35 -1.58
CA ASN A 134 20.74 -10.60 -0.91
C ASN A 134 21.05 -10.38 0.58
N CYS A 135 21.61 -9.22 0.95
CA CYS A 135 21.88 -8.86 2.34
C CYS A 135 20.62 -8.67 3.19
N ILE A 136 19.46 -8.42 2.56
CA ILE A 136 18.16 -8.26 3.24
C ILE A 136 17.15 -9.34 2.81
N SER A 137 17.65 -10.46 2.31
CA SER A 137 16.80 -11.50 1.70
C SER A 137 15.93 -12.22 2.71
N GLU A 138 16.38 -12.36 3.96
CA GLU A 138 15.61 -12.95 5.05
C GLU A 138 14.41 -12.09 5.42
N GLU A 139 14.59 -10.77 5.50
CA GLU A 139 13.53 -9.82 5.82
C GLU A 139 12.49 -9.72 4.69
N LEU A 140 12.93 -9.78 3.44
CA LEU A 140 12.04 -9.74 2.28
C LEU A 140 11.26 -11.05 2.08
N GLY A 141 11.88 -12.20 2.37
CA GLY A 141 11.38 -13.50 1.96
C GLY A 141 11.53 -13.76 0.46
N ALA A 142 11.42 -15.03 0.06
CA ALA A 142 11.76 -15.49 -1.30
C ALA A 142 10.95 -14.79 -2.40
N ASN A 143 9.62 -14.69 -2.24
CA ASN A 143 8.72 -14.13 -3.26
C ASN A 143 8.98 -12.63 -3.51
N LEU A 144 9.13 -11.85 -2.43
CA LEU A 144 9.37 -10.42 -2.55
C LEU A 144 10.78 -10.15 -3.07
N ARG A 145 11.78 -10.91 -2.60
CA ARG A 145 13.17 -10.78 -3.09
C ARG A 145 13.26 -11.01 -4.60
N GLU A 146 12.64 -12.06 -5.14
CA GLU A 146 12.64 -12.30 -6.59
C GLU A 146 12.00 -11.14 -7.34
N SER A 147 10.86 -10.64 -6.83
CA SER A 147 10.15 -9.51 -7.42
C SER A 147 10.97 -8.23 -7.38
N MET A 148 11.64 -7.93 -6.26
CA MET A 148 12.51 -6.75 -6.11
C MET A 148 13.70 -6.76 -7.07
N GLY A 149 14.22 -7.95 -7.43
CA GLY A 149 15.25 -8.06 -8.47
C GLY A 149 14.79 -7.54 -9.83
N LYS A 150 13.52 -7.75 -10.20
CA LYS A 150 12.93 -7.21 -11.44
C LYS A 150 12.60 -5.73 -11.30
N VAL A 151 12.05 -5.30 -10.16
CA VAL A 151 11.67 -3.91 -9.88
C VAL A 151 12.86 -2.96 -9.87
N LEU A 152 13.99 -3.41 -9.32
CA LEU A 152 15.22 -2.62 -9.19
C LEU A 152 16.19 -2.84 -10.36
N SER A 153 15.74 -3.45 -11.45
CA SER A 153 16.54 -3.67 -12.65
C SER A 153 17.03 -2.34 -13.25
N LEU A 154 18.29 -2.30 -13.69
CA LEU A 154 18.83 -1.19 -14.48
C LEU A 154 18.21 -1.12 -15.87
N ASP A 155 17.76 -2.26 -16.40
CA ASP A 155 16.94 -2.31 -17.60
C ASP A 155 15.49 -1.98 -17.25
N VAL A 156 15.01 -0.85 -17.79
CA VAL A 156 13.70 -0.27 -17.55
C VAL A 156 12.57 -1.18 -18.05
N GLU A 157 12.80 -1.92 -19.13
CA GLU A 157 11.79 -2.78 -19.77
C GLU A 157 11.51 -4.05 -18.96
N ILE A 158 12.44 -4.45 -18.08
CA ILE A 158 12.27 -5.59 -17.18
C ILE A 158 11.35 -5.23 -15.99
N ARG A 159 11.27 -3.94 -15.64
CA ARG A 159 10.49 -3.51 -14.48
C ARG A 159 9.00 -3.72 -14.76
N PRO A 160 8.28 -4.43 -13.86
CA PRO A 160 6.85 -4.64 -14.04
C PRO A 160 6.07 -3.33 -13.88
N THR A 161 4.87 -3.27 -14.44
CA THR A 161 3.95 -2.17 -14.12
C THR A 161 3.52 -2.22 -12.66
N VAL A 162 3.11 -1.08 -12.11
CA VAL A 162 2.61 -0.99 -10.73
C VAL A 162 1.44 -1.95 -10.49
N GLN A 163 0.56 -2.17 -11.47
CA GLN A 163 -0.55 -3.12 -11.35
C GLN A 163 -0.08 -4.56 -11.20
N LEU A 164 1.00 -4.96 -11.90
CA LEU A 164 1.55 -6.31 -11.75
C LEU A 164 2.20 -6.51 -10.38
N LEU A 165 2.73 -5.44 -9.76
CA LEU A 165 3.24 -5.51 -8.40
C LEU A 165 2.16 -5.83 -7.36
N ALA A 166 0.93 -5.35 -7.58
CA ALA A 166 -0.21 -5.67 -6.72
C ALA A 166 -0.53 -7.18 -6.68
N LEU A 167 -0.12 -7.93 -7.70
CA LEU A 167 -0.41 -9.36 -7.87
C LEU A 167 0.70 -10.27 -7.33
N ILE A 168 1.79 -9.73 -6.79
CA ILE A 168 2.87 -10.54 -6.22
C ILE A 168 2.27 -11.34 -5.05
N LYS A 169 2.52 -12.67 -5.03
CA LYS A 169 2.04 -13.60 -3.98
C LYS A 169 2.34 -13.16 -2.56
N HIS A 170 3.41 -12.38 -2.38
CA HIS A 170 3.74 -11.74 -1.10
C HIS A 170 2.59 -10.91 -0.51
N PHE A 171 1.73 -10.37 -1.37
CA PHE A 171 0.58 -9.57 -0.99
C PHE A 171 -0.75 -10.37 -0.96
N ASP A 172 -0.69 -11.67 -1.20
CA ASP A 172 -1.84 -12.59 -1.12
C ASP A 172 -2.08 -13.02 0.34
N ASP A 173 -2.46 -12.03 1.17
CA ASP A 173 -2.75 -12.20 2.59
C ASP A 173 -4.28 -12.20 2.82
N PRO A 174 -4.86 -13.29 3.36
CA PRO A 174 -6.29 -13.36 3.68
C PRO A 174 -6.78 -12.24 4.60
N ALA A 175 -5.97 -11.84 5.59
CA ALA A 175 -6.26 -10.72 6.49
C ALA A 175 -6.41 -9.42 5.69
N LEU A 176 -5.49 -9.18 4.76
CA LEU A 176 -5.53 -7.99 3.93
C LEU A 176 -6.72 -8.01 2.98
N SER A 177 -6.94 -9.13 2.28
CA SER A 177 -8.03 -9.27 1.31
C SER A 177 -9.38 -9.01 1.97
N ALA A 178 -9.59 -9.56 3.17
CA ALA A 178 -10.78 -9.29 3.97
C ALA A 178 -10.89 -7.81 4.38
N LEU A 179 -9.80 -7.19 4.84
CA LEU A 179 -9.82 -5.77 5.21
C LEU A 179 -10.11 -4.85 4.01
N ARG A 180 -9.64 -5.17 2.80
CA ARG A 180 -9.96 -4.42 1.57
C ARG A 180 -11.43 -4.54 1.21
N GLN A 181 -11.96 -5.76 1.19
CA GLN A 181 -13.39 -5.98 0.93
C GLN A 181 -14.27 -5.29 1.98
N LEU A 182 -13.79 -5.18 3.23
CA LEU A 182 -14.48 -4.41 4.27
C LEU A 182 -14.43 -2.90 3.99
N ASP A 183 -13.31 -2.37 3.50
CA ASP A 183 -13.19 -0.96 3.13
C ASP A 183 -14.16 -0.59 1.97
N ASP A 184 -14.41 -1.53 1.05
CA ASP A 184 -15.32 -1.38 -0.10
C ASP A 184 -16.76 -1.86 0.15
N ILE A 185 -17.13 -2.23 1.38
CA ILE A 185 -18.42 -2.88 1.69
C ILE A 185 -19.65 -2.03 1.30
N THR A 186 -19.49 -0.71 1.20
CA THR A 186 -20.55 0.22 0.79
C THR A 186 -20.81 0.19 -0.71
N GLN A 187 -19.81 -0.17 -1.52
CA GLN A 187 -19.90 -0.29 -2.97
C GLN A 187 -20.62 -1.59 -3.39
N VAL A 188 -20.70 -2.56 -2.49
CA VAL A 188 -21.49 -3.78 -2.70
C VAL A 188 -22.96 -3.43 -2.52
N PHE A 189 -23.79 -3.64 -3.55
CA PHE A 189 -25.23 -3.34 -3.47
C PHE A 189 -26.07 -4.54 -3.01
N ASP A 190 -25.56 -5.77 -3.14
CA ASP A 190 -26.28 -7.00 -2.81
C ASP A 190 -26.16 -7.35 -1.30
N PRO A 191 -27.27 -7.34 -0.54
CA PRO A 191 -27.25 -7.68 0.90
C PRO A 191 -26.80 -9.12 1.17
N SER A 192 -27.07 -10.06 0.26
CA SER A 192 -26.67 -11.46 0.43
C SER A 192 -25.15 -11.62 0.33
N GLN A 193 -24.51 -10.89 -0.59
CA GLN A 193 -23.06 -10.84 -0.72
C GLN A 193 -22.42 -10.18 0.50
N LYS A 194 -22.99 -9.08 1.02
CA LYS A 194 -22.54 -8.47 2.27
C LYS A 194 -22.61 -9.46 3.44
N ALA A 195 -23.75 -10.13 3.59
CA ALA A 195 -23.95 -11.11 4.65
C ALA A 195 -22.98 -12.29 4.54
N HIS A 196 -22.73 -12.78 3.32
CA HIS A 196 -21.74 -13.84 3.07
C HIS A 196 -20.33 -13.38 3.44
N PHE A 197 -19.91 -12.21 2.96
CA PHE A 197 -18.60 -11.64 3.28
C PHE A 197 -18.43 -11.49 4.80
N LEU A 198 -19.36 -10.84 5.49
CA LEU A 198 -19.28 -10.62 6.94
C LEU A 198 -19.30 -11.93 7.73
N GLY A 199 -20.22 -12.84 7.41
CA GLY A 199 -20.45 -14.06 8.17
C GLY A 199 -19.50 -15.23 7.84
N GLN A 200 -18.77 -15.17 6.73
CA GLN A 200 -17.87 -16.24 6.28
C GLN A 200 -16.46 -15.71 6.00
N THR A 201 -16.29 -14.82 5.02
CA THR A 201 -14.96 -14.36 4.57
C THR A 201 -14.22 -13.56 5.64
N LEU A 202 -14.90 -12.60 6.28
CA LEU A 202 -14.29 -11.81 7.35
C LEU A 202 -14.07 -12.67 8.59
N LEU A 203 -15.03 -13.55 8.92
CA LEU A 203 -14.92 -14.46 10.05
C LEU A 203 -13.71 -15.40 9.92
N SER A 204 -13.46 -15.96 8.73
CA SER A 204 -12.31 -16.84 8.50
C SER A 204 -10.97 -16.09 8.51
N ALA A 205 -10.97 -14.80 8.17
CA ALA A 205 -9.78 -13.95 8.20
C ALA A 205 -9.47 -13.37 9.59
N LEU A 206 -10.47 -13.20 10.47
CA LEU A 206 -10.27 -12.61 11.81
C LEU A 206 -9.12 -13.22 12.63
N PRO A 207 -8.93 -14.55 12.68
CA PRO A 207 -7.85 -15.17 13.45
C PRO A 207 -6.43 -14.72 13.04
N VAL A 208 -6.24 -14.35 11.77
CA VAL A 208 -4.94 -13.91 11.23
C VAL A 208 -4.80 -12.39 11.19
N ILE A 209 -5.88 -11.63 11.40
CA ILE A 209 -5.83 -10.17 11.53
C ILE A 209 -5.31 -9.84 12.94
N PRO A 210 -4.24 -9.04 13.08
CA PRO A 210 -3.79 -8.54 14.39
C PRO A 210 -4.91 -7.83 15.17
N GLU A 211 -5.07 -8.13 16.46
CA GLU A 211 -6.18 -7.62 17.29
C GLU A 211 -6.30 -6.08 17.28
N ASN A 212 -5.17 -5.37 17.27
CA ASN A 212 -5.17 -3.91 17.20
C ASN A 212 -5.91 -3.38 15.95
N LEU A 213 -5.93 -4.13 14.84
CA LEU A 213 -6.69 -3.79 13.63
C LEU A 213 -8.18 -4.09 13.77
N TRP A 214 -8.58 -5.01 14.64
CA TRP A 214 -10.00 -5.26 14.93
C TRP A 214 -10.65 -3.99 15.48
N PHE A 215 -9.98 -3.33 16.43
CA PHE A 215 -10.53 -2.14 17.09
C PHE A 215 -10.19 -0.82 16.41
N SER A 216 -9.14 -0.77 15.59
CA SER A 216 -8.76 0.45 14.86
C SER A 216 -9.29 0.53 13.43
N ARG A 217 -9.70 -0.61 12.84
CA ARG A 217 -10.22 -0.66 11.46
C ARG A 217 -11.57 -1.37 11.36
N VAL A 218 -11.68 -2.62 11.82
CA VAL A 218 -12.90 -3.43 11.62
C VAL A 218 -14.11 -2.83 12.34
N LEU A 219 -13.99 -2.63 13.66
CA LEU A 219 -15.07 -2.11 14.49
C LEU A 219 -15.50 -0.68 14.10
N PRO A 220 -14.58 0.27 13.82
CA PRO A 220 -14.97 1.57 13.26
C PRO A 220 -15.76 1.46 11.95
N ARG A 221 -15.37 0.58 11.02
CA ARG A 221 -16.15 0.36 9.79
C ARG A 221 -17.54 -0.20 10.07
N PHE A 222 -17.68 -1.12 11.01
CA PHE A 222 -18.99 -1.59 11.44
C PHE A 222 -19.84 -0.42 11.99
N ASN A 223 -19.28 0.38 12.88
CA ASN A 223 -19.95 1.53 13.49
C ASN A 223 -20.42 2.56 12.45
N GLU A 224 -19.59 2.83 11.45
CA GLU A 224 -19.87 3.88 10.46
C GLU A 224 -20.84 3.43 9.37
N GLN A 225 -20.76 2.17 8.93
CA GLN A 225 -21.42 1.72 7.69
C GLN A 225 -22.51 0.66 7.91
N LEU A 226 -22.50 -0.05 9.03
CA LEU A 226 -23.36 -1.22 9.23
C LEU A 226 -24.23 -1.12 10.50
N PHE A 227 -24.07 -0.04 11.28
CA PHE A 227 -24.72 0.09 12.58
C PHE A 227 -26.24 -0.02 12.47
N ASP A 228 -26.84 0.53 11.41
CA ASP A 228 -28.29 0.56 11.20
C ASP A 228 -28.81 -0.48 10.19
N SER A 229 -27.92 -1.35 9.68
CA SER A 229 -28.26 -2.44 8.76
C SER A 229 -28.72 -3.69 9.51
N HIS A 230 -29.93 -3.63 10.08
CA HIS A 230 -30.51 -4.70 10.89
C HIS A 230 -30.58 -6.07 10.20
N GLU A 231 -30.76 -6.07 8.88
CA GLU A 231 -30.75 -7.26 8.03
C GLU A 231 -29.40 -8.00 8.05
N LEU A 232 -28.30 -7.31 8.34
CA LEU A 232 -26.95 -7.88 8.41
C LEU A 232 -26.56 -8.35 9.82
N PHE A 233 -27.39 -8.12 10.84
CA PHE A 233 -27.03 -8.41 12.24
C PHE A 233 -26.73 -9.89 12.48
N SER A 234 -27.46 -10.79 11.82
CA SER A 234 -27.18 -12.23 11.89
C SER A 234 -25.78 -12.58 11.37
N ALA A 235 -25.35 -11.93 10.29
CA ALA A 235 -24.01 -12.11 9.73
C ALA A 235 -22.92 -11.47 10.60
N LEU A 236 -23.19 -10.28 11.16
CA LEU A 236 -22.27 -9.53 12.04
C LEU A 236 -22.07 -10.18 13.40
N ALA A 237 -23.07 -10.90 13.91
CA ALA A 237 -23.00 -11.55 15.21
C ALA A 237 -21.78 -12.46 15.33
N LYS A 238 -21.48 -13.27 14.30
CA LYS A 238 -20.36 -14.23 14.36
C LYS A 238 -18.99 -13.53 14.48
N PRO A 239 -18.61 -12.56 13.62
CA PRO A 239 -17.41 -11.75 13.82
C PRO A 239 -17.34 -11.06 15.18
N LEU A 240 -18.45 -10.46 15.62
CA LEU A 240 -18.49 -9.71 16.88
C LEU A 240 -18.30 -10.61 18.11
N PHE A 241 -18.90 -11.80 18.11
CA PHE A 241 -18.70 -12.79 19.18
C PHE A 241 -17.30 -13.38 19.13
N PHE A 242 -16.75 -13.65 17.95
CA PHE A 242 -15.35 -14.06 17.82
C PHE A 242 -14.42 -13.02 18.45
N MET A 243 -14.58 -11.73 18.10
CA MET A 243 -13.81 -10.64 18.68
C MET A 243 -13.99 -10.56 20.19
N LEU A 244 -15.21 -10.74 20.70
CA LEU A 244 -15.49 -10.71 22.14
C LEU A 244 -14.76 -11.82 22.91
N ASP A 245 -14.76 -13.02 22.34
CA ASP A 245 -14.19 -14.22 22.95
C ASP A 245 -12.64 -14.22 22.93
N HIS A 246 -12.04 -13.56 21.93
CA HIS A 246 -10.59 -13.62 21.69
C HIS A 246 -9.84 -12.30 21.98
N CYS A 247 -10.52 -11.18 22.24
CA CYS A 247 -9.84 -9.92 22.52
C CYS A 247 -9.25 -9.86 23.93
N GLU A 248 -8.22 -9.03 24.11
CA GLU A 248 -7.70 -8.69 25.43
C GLU A 248 -8.80 -8.05 26.29
N SER A 249 -8.78 -8.34 27.60
CA SER A 249 -9.86 -7.93 28.52
C SER A 249 -10.10 -6.42 28.53
N HIS A 250 -9.06 -5.62 28.30
CA HIS A 250 -9.15 -4.16 28.25
C HIS A 250 -9.94 -3.66 27.02
N ASN A 251 -10.12 -4.48 25.97
CA ASN A 251 -10.86 -4.12 24.76
C ASN A 251 -12.34 -4.53 24.78
N ILE A 252 -12.77 -5.40 25.70
CA ILE A 252 -14.16 -5.91 25.81
C ILE A 252 -15.19 -4.76 25.83
N HIS A 253 -14.89 -3.67 26.54
CA HIS A 253 -15.81 -2.53 26.66
C HIS A 253 -16.14 -1.88 25.31
N LYS A 254 -15.25 -1.97 24.31
CA LYS A 254 -15.45 -1.40 22.96
C LYS A 254 -16.56 -2.13 22.19
N LEU A 255 -16.83 -3.40 22.51
CA LEU A 255 -17.88 -4.22 21.86
C LEU A 255 -19.25 -4.08 22.51
N LYS A 256 -19.33 -3.48 23.70
CA LYS A 256 -20.56 -3.41 24.52
C LYS A 256 -21.75 -2.80 23.78
N ILE A 257 -21.52 -1.79 22.95
CA ILE A 257 -22.56 -1.12 22.17
C ILE A 257 -23.18 -2.11 21.18
N TRP A 258 -22.35 -2.86 20.47
CA TRP A 258 -22.80 -3.89 19.53
C TRP A 258 -23.53 -5.04 20.21
N MET A 259 -23.01 -5.52 21.35
CA MET A 259 -23.65 -6.60 22.10
C MET A 259 -25.07 -6.23 22.54
N ARG A 260 -25.26 -4.99 23.04
CA ARG A 260 -26.60 -4.48 23.38
C ARG A 260 -27.50 -4.43 22.14
N LYS A 261 -27.00 -3.88 21.03
CA LYS A 261 -27.81 -3.72 19.81
C LYS A 261 -28.24 -5.07 19.21
N LEU A 262 -27.38 -6.09 19.27
CA LEU A 262 -27.72 -7.45 18.85
C LEU A 262 -28.80 -8.06 19.76
N LEU A 263 -28.67 -7.91 21.08
CA LEU A 263 -29.66 -8.41 22.04
C LEU A 263 -31.04 -7.74 21.84
N ASP A 264 -31.07 -6.41 21.70
CA ASP A 264 -32.31 -5.65 21.49
C ASP A 264 -33.02 -6.07 20.18
N HIS A 265 -32.26 -6.41 19.14
CA HIS A 265 -32.83 -6.90 17.89
C HIS A 265 -33.41 -8.31 18.01
N THR A 266 -32.74 -9.21 18.76
CA THR A 266 -33.26 -10.57 18.98
C THR A 266 -34.54 -10.59 19.80
N THR A 267 -34.67 -9.71 20.79
CA THR A 267 -35.89 -9.61 21.61
C THR A 267 -37.05 -9.06 20.80
N GLN A 268 -36.84 -8.06 19.94
CA GLN A 268 -37.89 -7.52 19.06
C GLN A 268 -38.43 -8.57 18.08
N LYS A 269 -37.57 -9.41 17.47
CA LYS A 269 -38.01 -10.51 16.58
C LYS A 269 -38.77 -11.63 17.29
N SER A 270 -38.57 -11.82 18.59
CA SER A 270 -39.28 -12.85 19.36
C SER A 270 -40.72 -12.46 19.74
N VAL A 271 -41.07 -11.19 19.58
CA VAL A 271 -42.38 -10.61 19.97
C VAL A 271 -43.26 -10.31 18.74
N SER A 272 -42.71 -10.39 17.53
CA SER A 272 -43.39 -10.22 16.23
C SER A 272 -43.66 -11.55 15.55
#